data_AF-A0A2V8UDW2-F1
#
_entry.id   AF-A0A2V8UDW2-F1
#
_cell.length_a   1.000
_cell.length_b   1.000
_cell.length_c   1.000
_cell.angle_alpha   90.00
_cell.angle_beta   90.00
_cell.angle_gamma   90.00
#
_symmetry.space_group_name_H-M   'P 1'
#
loop_
_entity.id
_entity.type
_entity.pdbx_description
1 polymer ?
#
loop_
_entity_poly.entity_id
_entity_poly.type
_entity_poly.pdbx_seq_one_letter_code
_entity_poly.pdbx_strand_id
1 'polypeptide(L)'
;MHLETRPIHVRTEEHTRGHVLVVMLAYLIRRELGRAWTSLDVTVEEGLRQLQTLCSTEVKVDGGGSCLRIPTPHADTGALLQALDLRLLEALPHTETNVVTRKKLPTRRKPR
;
A
#
# COMPACT_ATOMS: atom_id res chain seq x y z
N MET A 1 7.53 -9.91 -3.94
CA MET A 1 8.08 -9.90 -2.55
C MET A 1 7.76 -11.21 -1.82
N HIS A 2 8.75 -11.91 -1.27
CA HIS A 2 8.54 -13.10 -0.43
C HIS A 2 8.72 -12.71 1.04
N LEU A 3 7.67 -12.83 1.85
CA LEU A 3 7.69 -12.61 3.29
C LEU A 3 8.08 -13.93 3.96
N GLU A 4 9.36 -14.09 4.18
CA GLU A 4 9.90 -15.26 4.86
C GLU A 4 10.23 -14.91 6.30
N THR A 5 9.94 -15.84 7.22
CA THR A 5 10.49 -15.78 8.57
C THR A 5 12.00 -16.03 8.48
N ARG A 6 12.78 -14.95 8.39
CA ARG A 6 14.24 -15.03 8.42
C ARG A 6 14.71 -14.82 9.87
N PRO A 7 15.18 -15.87 10.56
CA PRO A 7 15.47 -15.80 12.00
C PRO A 7 16.66 -14.90 12.36
N ILE A 8 17.41 -14.41 11.37
CA ILE A 8 18.67 -13.68 11.58
C ILE A 8 18.49 -12.34 12.35
N HIS A 9 17.27 -11.78 12.34
CA HIS A 9 16.93 -10.52 13.03
C HIS A 9 16.08 -10.70 14.28
N VAL A 10 15.72 -11.95 14.64
CA VAL A 10 14.70 -12.23 15.65
C VAL A 10 15.29 -13.09 16.75
N ARG A 11 15.97 -12.42 17.71
CA ARG A 11 16.82 -13.07 18.72
C ARG A 11 16.12 -13.31 20.06
N THR A 12 14.91 -12.79 20.24
CA THR A 12 14.10 -12.98 21.46
C THR A 12 12.77 -13.65 21.10
N GLU A 13 12.19 -14.36 22.06
CA GLU A 13 10.88 -15.01 21.90
C GLU A 13 9.80 -13.99 21.53
N GLU A 14 9.77 -12.84 22.21
CA GLU A 14 8.80 -11.77 21.96
C GLU A 14 8.87 -11.26 20.51
N HIS A 15 10.08 -10.96 20.02
CA HIS A 15 10.25 -10.49 18.65
C HIS A 15 9.86 -11.56 17.63
N THR A 16 10.06 -12.84 17.97
CA THR A 16 9.71 -14.00 17.12
C THR A 16 8.21 -14.12 16.98
N ARG A 17 7.49 -14.05 18.10
CA ARG A 17 6.03 -14.05 18.11
C ARG A 17 5.47 -12.89 17.29
N GLY A 18 6.01 -11.68 17.50
CA GLY A 18 5.59 -10.50 16.73
C GLY A 18 5.88 -10.64 15.22
N HIS A 19 7.05 -11.16 14.86
CA HIS A 19 7.42 -11.35 13.46
C HIS A 19 6.52 -12.37 12.76
N VAL A 20 6.29 -13.53 13.38
CA VAL A 20 5.41 -14.57 12.84
C VAL A 20 3.99 -14.05 12.67
N LEU A 21 3.47 -13.28 13.63
CA LEU A 21 2.14 -12.67 13.53
C LEU A 21 2.03 -11.79 12.27
N VAL A 22 2.96 -10.86 12.08
CA VAL A 22 2.96 -9.95 10.91
C VAL A 22 3.11 -10.72 9.61
N VAL A 23 3.99 -11.73 9.57
CA VAL A 23 4.19 -12.57 8.39
C VAL A 23 2.90 -13.33 8.04
N MET A 24 2.24 -13.94 9.02
CA MET A 24 0.99 -14.67 8.81
C MET A 24 -0.15 -13.74 8.36
N LEU A 25 -0.26 -12.54 8.93
CA LEU A 25 -1.21 -11.52 8.46
C LEU A 25 -0.99 -11.18 6.99
N ALA A 26 0.26 -10.99 6.59
CA ALA A 26 0.58 -10.69 5.21
C ALA A 26 0.33 -11.89 4.26
N TYR A 27 0.50 -13.13 4.73
CA TYR A 27 0.07 -14.33 4.00
C TYR A 27 -1.44 -14.39 3.80
N LEU A 28 -2.23 -14.04 4.82
CA LEU A 28 -3.70 -13.97 4.70
C LEU A 28 -4.11 -12.93 3.65
N ILE A 29 -3.52 -11.73 3.68
CA ILE A 29 -3.77 -10.69 2.67
C ILE A 29 -3.42 -11.20 1.27
N ARG A 30 -2.21 -11.76 1.07
CA ARG A 30 -1.80 -12.30 -0.23
C ARG A 30 -2.74 -13.39 -0.73
N ARG A 31 -3.22 -14.26 0.17
CA ARG A 31 -4.15 -15.34 -0.17
C ARG A 31 -5.50 -14.80 -0.62
N GLU A 32 -6.05 -13.80 0.07
CA GLU A 32 -7.32 -13.19 -0.33
C GLU A 32 -7.19 -12.38 -1.62
N LEU A 33 -6.08 -11.66 -1.84
CA LEU A 33 -5.79 -11.03 -3.13
C LEU A 33 -5.76 -12.06 -4.27
N GLY A 34 -5.06 -13.19 -4.07
CA GLY A 34 -4.99 -14.25 -5.07
C GLY A 34 -6.35 -14.87 -5.39
N ARG A 35 -7.20 -15.05 -4.37
CA ARG A 35 -8.58 -15.53 -4.54
C ARG A 35 -9.43 -14.56 -5.34
N ALA A 36 -9.43 -13.28 -4.97
CA ALA A 36 -10.20 -12.25 -5.66
C ALA A 36 -9.77 -12.09 -7.12
N TRP A 37 -8.48 -12.21 -7.41
CA TRP A 37 -7.93 -11.99 -8.75
C TRP A 37 -7.80 -13.26 -9.60
N THR A 38 -8.33 -14.40 -9.13
CA THR A 38 -8.23 -15.69 -9.84
C THR A 38 -8.81 -15.63 -11.26
N SER A 39 -9.86 -14.83 -11.49
CA SER A 39 -10.50 -14.68 -12.81
C SER A 39 -9.84 -13.65 -13.74
N LEU A 40 -8.84 -12.91 -13.25
CA LEU A 40 -8.24 -11.79 -13.98
C LEU A 40 -6.92 -12.16 -14.69
N ASP A 41 -6.55 -13.44 -14.70
CA ASP A 41 -5.30 -13.97 -15.28
C ASP A 41 -4.05 -13.18 -14.86
N VAL A 42 -4.01 -12.77 -13.58
CA VAL A 42 -2.96 -11.90 -13.03
C VAL A 42 -2.37 -12.51 -11.77
N THR A 43 -1.05 -12.40 -11.63
CA THR A 43 -0.39 -12.79 -10.37
C THR A 43 -0.57 -11.71 -9.31
N VAL A 44 -0.52 -12.07 -8.03
CA VAL A 44 -0.62 -11.08 -6.93
C VAL A 44 0.48 -10.01 -7.04
N GLU A 45 1.69 -10.39 -7.46
CA GLU A 45 2.79 -9.44 -7.64
C GLU A 45 2.53 -8.44 -8.77
N GLU A 46 1.97 -8.92 -9.89
CA GLU A 46 1.60 -8.07 -11.02
C GLU A 46 0.44 -7.12 -10.66
N GLY A 47 -0.61 -7.61 -10.01
CA GLY A 47 -1.72 -6.77 -9.57
C GLY A 47 -1.28 -5.69 -8.59
N LEU A 48 -0.39 -6.01 -7.65
CA LEU A 48 0.20 -5.01 -6.75
C LEU A 48 1.06 -3.98 -7.50
N ARG A 49 1.78 -4.38 -8.55
CA ARG A 49 2.55 -3.46 -9.39
C ARG A 49 1.63 -2.50 -10.15
N GLN A 50 0.49 -2.98 -10.64
CA GLN A 50 -0.52 -2.15 -11.28
C GLN A 50 -1.15 -1.16 -10.28
N LEU A 51 -1.52 -1.61 -9.09
CA LEU A 51 -2.05 -0.73 -8.04
C LEU A 51 -1.07 0.37 -7.60
N GLN A 52 0.23 0.09 -7.62
CA GLN A 52 1.28 1.09 -7.32
C GLN A 52 1.30 2.26 -8.30
N THR A 53 0.66 2.15 -9.47
CA THR A 53 0.53 3.28 -10.40
C THR A 53 -0.51 4.32 -9.93
N LEU A 54 -1.39 3.96 -8.99
CA LEU A 54 -2.33 4.90 -8.38
C LEU A 54 -1.60 5.79 -7.37
N CYS A 55 -1.32 7.02 -7.78
CA CYS A 55 -0.73 8.04 -6.93
C CYS A 55 -1.72 9.17 -6.72
N SER A 56 -1.99 9.53 -5.45
CA SER A 56 -2.78 10.71 -5.13
C SER A 56 -2.03 11.97 -5.52
N THR A 57 -2.73 12.94 -6.10
CA THR A 57 -2.17 14.25 -6.47
C THR A 57 -2.68 15.30 -5.50
N GLU A 58 -1.77 16.11 -4.95
CA GLU A 58 -2.17 17.26 -4.14
C GLU A 58 -2.76 18.35 -5.04
N VAL A 59 -4.00 18.74 -4.75
CA VAL A 59 -4.70 19.84 -5.39
C VAL A 59 -4.77 20.98 -4.37
N LYS A 60 -4.25 22.15 -4.74
CA LYS A 60 -4.33 23.38 -3.96
C LYS A 60 -5.31 24.32 -4.66
N VAL A 61 -6.32 24.78 -3.92
CA VAL A 61 -7.26 25.79 -4.42
C VAL A 61 -6.71 27.15 -4.04
N ASP A 62 -6.63 28.07 -5.00
CA ASP A 62 -6.12 29.42 -4.73
C ASP A 62 -7.01 30.14 -3.70
N GLY A 63 -6.38 30.72 -2.67
CA GLY A 63 -7.06 31.31 -1.51
C GLY A 63 -7.84 30.31 -0.63
N GLY A 64 -7.71 29.00 -0.86
CA GLY A 64 -8.46 27.95 -0.16
C GLY A 64 -7.57 26.87 0.48
N GLY A 65 -8.19 25.74 0.84
CA GLY A 65 -7.50 24.58 1.38
C GLY A 65 -6.86 23.69 0.31
N SER A 66 -6.17 22.64 0.76
CA SER A 66 -5.62 21.59 -0.10
C SER A 66 -6.32 20.24 0.15
N CYS A 67 -6.30 19.36 -0.86
CA CYS A 67 -6.74 17.98 -0.73
C CYS A 67 -5.86 17.06 -1.58
N LEU A 68 -5.89 15.76 -1.28
CA LEU A 68 -5.25 14.74 -2.11
C LEU A 68 -6.32 14.10 -2.99
N ARG A 69 -6.31 14.42 -4.28
CA ARG A 69 -7.21 13.80 -5.25
C ARG A 69 -6.68 12.44 -5.66
N ILE A 70 -7.52 11.41 -5.60
CA ILE A 70 -7.16 10.10 -6.12
C ILE A 70 -7.57 10.04 -7.60
N PRO A 71 -6.67 9.67 -8.52
CA PRO A 71 -7.02 9.56 -9.93
C PRO A 71 -8.02 8.43 -10.16
N THR A 72 -8.88 8.60 -11.17
CA THR A 72 -9.74 7.51 -11.65
C THR A 72 -8.86 6.38 -12.17
N PRO A 73 -9.01 5.15 -11.66
CA PRO A 73 -8.18 4.03 -12.09
C PRO A 73 -8.41 3.68 -13.56
N HIS A 74 -7.34 3.28 -14.25
CA HIS A 74 -7.44 2.66 -15.58
C HIS A 74 -8.19 1.32 -15.50
N ALA A 75 -8.70 0.84 -16.64
CA ALA A 75 -9.55 -0.36 -16.70
C ALA A 75 -8.97 -1.57 -15.95
N ASP A 76 -7.69 -1.88 -16.16
CA ASP A 76 -7.02 -3.01 -15.53
C ASP A 76 -6.97 -2.85 -14.00
N THR A 77 -6.54 -1.68 -13.52
CA THR A 77 -6.50 -1.37 -12.09
C THR A 77 -7.90 -1.32 -11.46
N GLY A 78 -8.89 -0.83 -12.21
CA GLY A 78 -10.28 -0.79 -11.80
C GLY A 78 -10.85 -2.19 -11.59
N ALA A 79 -10.54 -3.14 -12.50
CA ALA A 79 -10.94 -4.54 -12.36
C ALA A 79 -10.34 -5.18 -11.10
N LEU A 80 -9.08 -4.88 -10.76
CA LEU A 80 -8.44 -5.36 -9.53
C LEU A 80 -9.16 -4.88 -8.27
N LEU A 81 -9.55 -3.59 -8.24
CA LEU A 81 -10.27 -2.99 -7.11
C LEU A 81 -11.71 -3.53 -7.01
N GLN A 82 -12.39 -3.68 -8.15
CA GLN A 82 -13.75 -4.20 -8.21
C GLN A 82 -13.83 -5.66 -7.76
N ALA A 83 -12.86 -6.48 -8.14
CA ALA A 83 -12.78 -7.87 -7.68
C ALA A 83 -12.61 -8.00 -6.15
N LEU A 84 -12.11 -6.94 -5.49
CA LEU A 84 -11.99 -6.84 -4.03
C LEU A 84 -13.18 -6.14 -3.36
N ASP A 85 -14.20 -5.74 -4.14
CA ASP A 85 -15.32 -4.89 -3.70
C ASP A 85 -14.85 -3.59 -3.03
N LEU A 86 -13.74 -3.03 -3.52
CA LEU A 86 -13.18 -1.78 -3.00
C LEU A 86 -13.66 -0.60 -3.83
N ARG A 87 -14.25 0.39 -3.14
CA ARG A 87 -14.59 1.69 -3.73
C ARG A 87 -13.55 2.71 -3.31
N LEU A 88 -12.94 3.35 -4.30
CA LEU A 88 -11.92 4.37 -4.08
C LEU A 88 -12.60 5.71 -3.76
N LEU A 89 -12.08 6.42 -2.76
CA LEU A 89 -12.52 7.79 -2.46
C LEU A 89 -12.03 8.74 -3.56
N GLU A 90 -12.83 9.73 -3.94
CA GLU A 90 -12.41 10.71 -4.94
C GLU A 90 -11.33 11.66 -4.40
N ALA A 91 -11.43 12.03 -3.12
CA ALA A 91 -10.47 12.88 -2.45
C ALA A 91 -10.25 12.44 -1.00
N LEU A 92 -9.01 12.56 -0.55
CA LEU A 92 -8.62 12.44 0.84
C LEU A 92 -8.38 13.85 1.40
N PRO A 93 -8.80 14.11 2.65
CA PRO A 93 -8.50 15.38 3.30
C PRO A 93 -6.99 15.54 3.44
N HIS A 94 -6.48 16.73 3.07
CA HIS A 94 -5.09 17.04 3.37
C HIS A 94 -4.95 17.18 4.89
N THR A 95 -4.02 16.43 5.46
CA THR A 95 -3.71 16.51 6.89
C THR A 95 -2.23 16.82 7.05
N GLU A 96 -1.91 18.00 7.57
CA GLU A 96 -0.55 18.32 8.01
C GLU A 96 -0.25 17.59 9.33
N THR A 97 -0.09 16.27 9.25
CA THR A 97 0.26 15.43 10.40
C THR A 97 1.76 15.20 10.43
N ASN A 98 2.37 15.51 11.57
CA ASN A 98 3.77 15.18 11.82
C ASN A 98 3.87 13.67 12.10
N VAL A 99 4.19 12.91 11.07
CA VAL A 99 4.44 11.46 11.21
C VAL A 99 5.79 11.25 11.89
N VAL A 100 5.75 10.67 13.09
CA VAL A 100 6.96 10.27 13.81
C VAL A 100 7.66 9.17 13.01
N THR A 101 8.76 9.53 12.38
CA THR A 101 9.61 8.60 11.64
C THR A 101 10.79 8.21 12.52
N ARG A 102 11.08 6.90 12.61
CA ARG A 102 12.26 6.40 13.37
C ARG A 102 13.58 6.99 12.87
N LYS A 103 13.62 7.46 11.62
CA LYS A 103 14.72 8.23 11.03
C LYS A 103 14.18 9.55 10.50
N LYS A 104 14.83 10.66 10.85
CA LYS A 104 14.54 11.98 10.28
C LYS A 104 14.68 11.90 8.77
N LEU A 105 13.55 12.05 8.06
CA LEU A 105 13.55 12.08 6.61
C LEU A 105 14.28 13.35 6.14
N PRO A 106 15.23 13.24 5.20
CA PRO A 106 15.83 14.41 4.58
C PRO A 106 14.77 15.11 3.72
N THR A 107 14.82 16.45 3.67
CA THR A 107 13.89 17.30 2.92
C THR A 107 13.80 16.93 1.43
N ARG A 108 14.86 16.31 0.89
CA ARG A 108 14.90 15.77 -0.48
C ARG A 108 15.50 14.38 -0.45
N ARG A 109 14.92 13.44 -1.21
CA ARG A 109 15.54 12.12 -1.44
C ARG A 109 16.83 12.32 -2.23
N LYS A 110 17.92 11.67 -1.81
CA LYS A 110 19.17 11.69 -2.58
C LYS A 110 18.91 11.09 -3.97
N PRO A 111 19.43 11.68 -5.05
CA PRO A 111 19.39 11.05 -6.36
C PRO A 111 20.06 9.67 -6.27
N ARG A 112 19.49 8.69 -6.97
CA ARG A 112 19.92 7.29 -6.97
C ARG A 112 21.24 7.12 -7.74
#